data_AF-A0A420YBH9-F1
#
_entry.id   AF-A0A420YBH9-F1
#
_cell.length_a   1.000
_cell.length_b   1.000
_cell.length_c   1.000
_cell.angle_alpha   90.00
_cell.angle_beta   90.00
_cell.angle_gamma   90.00
#
_symmetry.space_group_name_H-M   'P 1'
#
loop_
_entity.id
_entity.type
_entity.pdbx_description
1 polymer ?
#
loop_
_entity_poly.entity_id
_entity_poly.type
_entity_poly.pdbx_seq_one_letter_code
_entity_poly.pdbx_strand_id
1 'polypeptide(L)'
;MNTLSRRIMAAVVLAAVAIANIVVNNGCGVDVFIIQDAGKVDGLPSVYITAGQTEILPLQIDPHGLGAGTALKISKEAEPGILQYEYAVTDSFYWDLSAIDGNPFVEDRVHVVPTGNGAGDPTNRCMALTCEPGACADTYSFPEQDATRACPVDTGDFIIDLCSVDPVEAVASTGTAAAGKVEAEKEEELEEEEEDSEVFDRELLVVAASVRPKVAKPAPSVLPLAPPKIAGVHARFRGYYH
;
A
#
# COMPACT_ATOMS: atom_id res chain seq x y z
N MET A 1 -12.30 44.62 38.68
CA MET A 1 -12.57 43.17 38.83
C MET A 1 -12.46 42.56 37.45
N ASN A 2 -11.40 41.79 37.21
CA ASN A 2 -10.91 41.40 35.90
C ASN A 2 -11.47 40.03 35.48
N THR A 3 -12.26 39.97 34.41
CA THR A 3 -12.62 38.72 33.72
C THR A 3 -11.80 38.61 32.45
N LEU A 4 -10.50 38.37 32.61
CA LEU A 4 -9.56 38.21 31.51
C LEU A 4 -9.54 36.74 31.05
N SER A 5 -10.05 36.53 29.83
CA SER A 5 -9.50 35.62 28.82
C SER A 5 -9.21 34.16 29.22
N ARG A 6 -10.20 33.28 29.03
CA ARG A 6 -9.93 31.86 28.75
C ARG A 6 -9.62 31.72 27.27
N ARG A 7 -8.33 31.73 26.91
CA ARG A 7 -7.87 31.36 25.57
C ARG A 7 -8.00 29.85 25.39
N ILE A 8 -8.76 29.49 24.38
CA ILE A 8 -8.96 28.14 23.86
C ILE A 8 -7.62 27.67 23.28
N MET A 9 -6.97 26.70 23.92
CA MET A 9 -5.88 25.93 23.32
C MET A 9 -6.52 24.71 22.66
N ALA A 10 -6.99 24.88 21.42
CA ALA A 10 -7.24 23.74 20.54
C ALA A 10 -5.87 23.34 19.96
N ALA A 11 -5.19 22.42 20.63
CA ALA A 11 -4.03 21.76 20.03
C ALA A 11 -4.56 20.86 18.91
N VAL A 12 -4.47 21.33 17.68
CA VAL A 12 -4.63 20.49 16.49
C VAL A 12 -3.42 19.57 16.45
N VAL A 13 -3.58 18.36 16.99
CA VAL A 13 -2.64 17.27 16.72
C VAL A 13 -2.88 16.87 15.27
N LEU A 14 -2.14 17.51 14.35
CA LEU A 14 -1.90 16.93 13.04
C LEU A 14 -1.03 15.70 13.29
N ALA A 15 -1.69 14.57 13.59
CA ALA A 15 -1.03 13.28 13.44
C ALA A 15 -0.59 13.22 11.97
N ALA A 16 0.71 13.10 11.75
CA ALA A 16 1.24 12.72 10.46
C ALA A 16 0.70 11.32 10.20
N VAL A 17 -0.45 11.24 9.54
CA VAL A 17 -0.87 10.01 8.88
C VAL A 17 0.24 9.78 7.86
N ALA A 18 1.09 8.78 8.09
CA ALA A 18 2.03 8.35 7.08
C ALA A 18 1.18 8.08 5.83
N ILE A 19 1.36 8.89 4.80
CA ILE A 19 0.66 8.69 3.54
C ILE A 19 1.24 7.40 3.00
N ALA A 20 0.48 6.33 3.12
CA ALA A 20 0.83 5.06 2.52
C ALA A 20 0.88 5.22 1.00
N ASN A 21 1.81 4.52 0.37
CA ASN A 21 1.96 4.44 -1.08
C ASN A 21 1.61 3.03 -1.54
N ILE A 22 1.28 2.93 -2.82
CA ILE A 22 1.24 1.66 -3.53
C ILE A 22 2.52 1.58 -4.36
N VAL A 23 3.40 0.65 -4.00
CA VAL A 23 4.65 0.38 -4.70
C VAL A 23 4.41 -0.76 -5.68
N VAL A 24 4.46 -0.50 -6.98
CA VAL A 24 4.21 -1.53 -7.99
C VAL A 24 5.52 -1.91 -8.67
N ASN A 25 5.93 -3.16 -8.50
CA ASN A 25 7.10 -3.75 -9.12
C ASN A 25 6.66 -4.51 -10.39
N ASN A 26 7.04 -4.01 -11.57
CA ASN A 26 6.79 -4.71 -12.82
C ASN A 26 7.90 -5.73 -13.09
N GLY A 27 7.76 -6.95 -12.57
CA GLY A 27 8.64 -8.07 -12.89
C GLY A 27 8.36 -8.74 -14.24
N CYS A 28 7.37 -8.25 -14.99
CA CYS A 28 7.00 -8.84 -16.27
C CYS A 28 8.03 -8.52 -17.35
N GLY A 29 8.13 -9.38 -18.36
CA GLY A 29 8.98 -9.14 -19.55
C GLY A 29 8.42 -8.10 -20.53
N VAL A 30 7.35 -7.39 -20.15
CA VAL A 30 6.63 -6.40 -20.95
C VAL A 30 6.23 -5.22 -20.09
N ASP A 31 5.98 -4.08 -20.73
CA ASP A 31 5.46 -2.90 -20.03
C ASP A 31 4.03 -3.16 -19.53
N VAL A 32 3.71 -2.61 -18.37
CA VAL A 32 2.36 -2.64 -17.81
C VAL A 32 1.79 -1.23 -17.76
N PHE A 33 0.48 -1.14 -17.89
CA PHE A 33 -0.28 0.08 -17.87
C PHE A 33 -1.17 0.11 -16.64
N ILE A 34 -1.13 1.24 -15.91
CA ILE A 34 -1.92 1.46 -14.71
C ILE A 34 -2.79 2.70 -14.88
N ILE A 35 -4.06 2.56 -14.53
CA ILE A 35 -4.99 3.68 -14.30
C ILE A 35 -5.41 3.64 -12.84
N GLN A 36 -5.29 4.78 -12.15
CA GLN A 36 -5.96 4.98 -10.88
C GLN A 36 -7.36 5.56 -11.12
N ASP A 37 -8.37 4.99 -10.48
CA ASP A 37 -9.76 5.43 -10.58
C ASP A 37 -10.33 5.61 -9.16
N ALA A 38 -10.45 6.86 -8.72
CA ALA A 38 -10.87 7.23 -7.37
C ALA A 38 -12.29 7.83 -7.38
N GLY A 39 -13.27 7.03 -7.79
CA GLY A 39 -14.68 7.40 -7.77
C GLY A 39 -15.06 8.40 -8.86
N LYS A 40 -15.30 9.67 -8.49
CA LYS A 40 -15.71 10.73 -9.45
C LYS A 40 -14.59 11.70 -9.80
N VAL A 41 -13.34 11.34 -9.49
CA VAL A 41 -12.19 12.15 -9.85
C VAL A 41 -11.80 11.82 -11.30
N ASP A 42 -12.26 12.66 -12.22
CA ASP A 42 -11.88 12.55 -13.62
C ASP A 42 -10.40 12.92 -13.83
N GLY A 43 -9.72 12.21 -14.72
CA GLY A 43 -8.39 12.60 -15.23
C GLY A 43 -7.22 12.32 -14.29
N LEU A 44 -7.34 11.33 -13.39
CA LEU A 44 -6.16 10.80 -12.72
C LEU A 44 -5.15 10.28 -13.76
N PRO A 45 -3.85 10.54 -13.56
CA PRO A 45 -2.84 10.18 -14.54
C PRO A 45 -2.77 8.66 -14.69
N SER A 46 -2.67 8.22 -15.93
CA SER A 46 -2.26 6.86 -16.24
C SER A 46 -0.74 6.77 -16.29
N VAL A 47 -0.19 5.63 -15.92
CA VAL A 47 1.25 5.39 -15.85
C VAL A 47 1.59 4.12 -16.62
N TYR A 48 2.65 4.17 -17.41
CA TYR A 48 3.31 2.98 -17.93
C TYR A 48 4.50 2.65 -17.04
N ILE A 49 4.56 1.41 -16.56
CA ILE A 49 5.72 0.90 -15.84
C ILE A 49 6.48 0.00 -16.80
N THR A 50 7.67 0.43 -17.21
CA THR A 50 8.53 -0.36 -18.09
C THR A 50 8.89 -1.70 -17.45
N ALA A 51 9.07 -2.74 -18.27
CA ALA A 51 9.55 -4.04 -17.81
C ALA A 51 10.76 -3.93 -16.87
N GLY A 52 10.68 -4.57 -15.70
CA GLY A 52 11.72 -4.55 -14.67
C GLY A 52 11.82 -3.27 -13.85
N GLN A 53 10.90 -2.31 -14.01
CA GLN A 53 10.88 -1.06 -13.22
C GLN A 53 9.86 -1.10 -12.09
N THR A 54 10.02 -0.16 -11.16
CA THR A 54 9.13 0.06 -10.03
C THR A 54 8.52 1.45 -10.13
N GLU A 55 7.23 1.57 -9.82
CA GLU A 55 6.56 2.85 -9.67
C GLU A 55 5.99 3.00 -8.26
N ILE A 56 6.10 4.20 -7.70
CA ILE A 56 5.53 4.54 -6.39
C ILE A 56 4.33 5.45 -6.63
N LEU A 57 3.14 4.91 -6.41
CA LEU A 57 1.88 5.60 -6.62
C LEU A 57 1.33 6.09 -5.28
N PRO A 58 1.02 7.39 -5.12
CA PRO A 58 0.36 7.85 -3.92
C PRO A 58 -1.04 7.24 -3.83
N LEU A 59 -1.49 6.94 -2.59
CA LEU A 59 -2.87 6.58 -2.37
C LEU A 59 -3.79 7.76 -2.71
N GLN A 60 -4.75 7.51 -3.59
CA GLN A 60 -5.82 8.44 -3.89
C GLN A 60 -7.02 8.04 -3.05
N ILE A 61 -7.45 8.93 -2.17
CA ILE A 61 -8.67 8.73 -1.37
C ILE A 61 -9.80 9.48 -2.07
N ASP A 62 -10.92 8.80 -2.31
CA ASP A 62 -12.15 9.43 -2.82
C ASP A 62 -12.46 10.70 -2.00
N PRO A 63 -12.32 11.90 -2.59
CA PRO A 63 -12.43 13.17 -1.86
C PRO A 63 -13.88 13.43 -1.41
N HIS A 64 -14.85 12.67 -1.92
CA HIS A 64 -16.25 12.79 -1.53
C HIS A 64 -16.57 11.97 -0.28
N GLY A 65 -15.66 11.11 0.20
CA GLY A 65 -15.85 10.31 1.40
C GLY A 65 -17.09 9.41 1.33
N LEU A 66 -17.54 9.06 0.12
CA LEU A 66 -18.78 8.30 -0.09
C LEU A 66 -18.57 6.79 0.02
N GLY A 67 -17.38 6.36 0.44
CA GLY A 67 -17.02 4.94 0.52
C GLY A 67 -17.00 4.26 -0.85
N ALA A 68 -16.83 5.03 -1.93
CA ALA A 68 -16.81 4.49 -3.30
C ALA A 68 -15.52 3.71 -3.59
N GLY A 69 -14.51 3.80 -2.73
CA GLY A 69 -13.21 3.15 -2.92
C GLY A 69 -12.44 3.75 -4.10
N THR A 70 -11.21 3.27 -4.24
CA THR A 70 -10.31 3.58 -5.34
C THR A 70 -9.83 2.26 -5.92
N ALA A 71 -9.74 2.17 -7.24
CA ALA A 71 -9.20 1.02 -7.94
C ALA A 71 -7.91 1.41 -8.69
N LEU A 72 -6.85 0.61 -8.52
CA LEU A 72 -5.74 0.54 -9.47
C LEU A 72 -6.07 -0.53 -10.49
N LYS A 73 -6.35 -0.09 -11.71
CA LYS A 73 -6.60 -0.92 -12.89
C LYS A 73 -5.27 -1.21 -13.57
N ILE A 74 -4.86 -2.47 -13.58
CA ILE A 74 -3.55 -2.91 -14.06
C ILE A 74 -3.75 -3.82 -15.28
N SER A 75 -3.05 -3.52 -16.37
CA SER A 75 -3.06 -4.37 -17.56
C SER A 75 -1.70 -4.44 -18.27
N LYS A 76 -1.51 -5.48 -19.08
CA LYS A 76 -0.36 -5.61 -20.00
C LYS A 76 -0.61 -4.94 -21.34
N GLU A 77 -1.86 -4.57 -21.60
CA GLU A 77 -2.31 -3.94 -22.84
C GLU A 77 -3.20 -2.74 -22.49
N ALA A 78 -3.50 -1.87 -23.46
CA ALA A 78 -4.35 -0.71 -23.20
C ALA A 78 -5.84 -1.11 -22.96
N GLU A 79 -6.34 -2.18 -23.60
CA GLU A 79 -7.70 -2.77 -23.46
C GLU A 79 -7.74 -4.11 -24.26
N PRO A 80 -8.49 -5.18 -23.90
CA PRO A 80 -9.27 -5.45 -22.68
C PRO A 80 -8.64 -6.52 -21.73
N GLY A 81 -9.06 -6.49 -20.46
CA GLY A 81 -8.65 -7.44 -19.41
C GLY A 81 -7.84 -6.74 -18.32
N ILE A 82 -8.48 -6.43 -17.18
CA ILE A 82 -7.93 -5.54 -16.15
C ILE A 82 -7.97 -6.22 -14.79
N LEU A 83 -6.80 -6.47 -14.21
CA LEU A 83 -6.67 -6.81 -12.80
C LEU A 83 -6.85 -5.53 -11.97
N GLN A 84 -7.64 -5.58 -10.90
CA GLN A 84 -7.94 -4.42 -10.08
C GLN A 84 -7.44 -4.64 -8.66
N TYR A 85 -6.58 -3.74 -8.16
CA TYR A 85 -6.33 -3.59 -6.73
C TYR A 85 -7.28 -2.52 -6.20
N GLU A 86 -8.30 -2.94 -5.46
CA GLU A 86 -9.33 -2.05 -4.94
C GLU A 86 -9.06 -1.77 -3.47
N TYR A 87 -9.26 -0.53 -3.03
CA TYR A 87 -9.14 -0.17 -1.63
C TYR A 87 -10.10 0.93 -1.21
N ALA A 88 -10.42 0.97 0.08
CA ALA A 88 -11.18 2.04 0.71
C ALA A 88 -10.61 2.32 2.10
N VAL A 89 -10.48 3.60 2.45
CA VAL A 89 -9.95 4.03 3.74
C VAL A 89 -11.04 4.71 4.54
N THR A 90 -11.38 4.15 5.69
CA THR A 90 -12.32 4.71 6.67
C THR A 90 -11.64 4.80 8.04
N ASP A 91 -12.17 4.07 9.02
CA ASP A 91 -11.55 3.71 10.30
C ASP A 91 -10.56 2.55 10.18
N SER A 92 -10.59 1.82 9.06
CA SER A 92 -9.62 0.80 8.66
C SER A 92 -9.24 0.99 7.19
N PHE A 93 -8.13 0.39 6.78
CA PHE A 93 -7.75 0.25 5.39
C PHE A 93 -8.28 -1.08 4.86
N TYR A 94 -9.31 -1.04 4.02
CA TYR A 94 -9.89 -2.22 3.39
C TYR A 94 -9.38 -2.36 1.96
N TRP A 95 -9.06 -3.57 1.54
CA TRP A 95 -8.54 -3.81 0.19
C TRP A 95 -8.82 -5.21 -0.32
N ASP A 96 -8.78 -5.37 -1.64
CA ASP A 96 -8.79 -6.67 -2.30
C ASP A 96 -8.13 -6.59 -3.68
N LEU A 97 -7.94 -7.78 -4.27
CA LEU A 97 -7.65 -7.93 -5.69
C LEU A 97 -8.88 -8.52 -6.38
N SER A 98 -9.27 -7.91 -7.50
CA SER A 98 -10.44 -8.27 -8.28
C SER A 98 -10.05 -8.56 -9.72
N ALA A 99 -10.50 -9.71 -10.20
CA ALA A 99 -10.35 -10.18 -11.58
C ALA A 99 -11.71 -10.18 -12.31
N ILE A 100 -12.73 -9.50 -11.77
CA ILE A 100 -14.09 -9.47 -12.33
C ILE A 100 -14.12 -8.87 -13.73
N ASP A 101 -13.26 -7.89 -14.02
CA ASP A 101 -13.12 -7.27 -15.34
C ASP A 101 -11.99 -7.92 -16.19
N GLY A 102 -11.56 -9.12 -15.80
CA GLY A 102 -10.50 -9.90 -16.44
C GLY A 102 -9.21 -9.98 -15.60
N ASN A 103 -8.28 -10.82 -16.03
CA ASN A 103 -6.95 -10.91 -15.43
C ASN A 103 -5.88 -11.15 -16.51
N PRO A 104 -5.10 -10.14 -16.90
CA PRO A 104 -4.02 -10.29 -17.87
C PRO A 104 -2.76 -10.99 -17.30
N PHE A 105 -2.79 -11.32 -16.01
CA PHE A 105 -1.73 -12.02 -15.28
C PHE A 105 -2.14 -13.45 -14.91
N VAL A 106 -3.09 -14.06 -15.63
CA VAL A 106 -3.57 -15.42 -15.31
C VAL A 106 -2.47 -16.48 -15.40
N GLU A 107 -1.42 -16.26 -16.19
CA GLU A 107 -0.28 -17.18 -16.32
C GLU A 107 0.90 -16.78 -15.42
N ASP A 108 0.77 -15.70 -14.66
CA ASP A 108 1.84 -15.12 -13.87
C ASP A 108 1.48 -15.13 -12.39
N ARG A 109 2.51 -15.00 -11.56
CA ARG A 109 2.29 -14.73 -10.15
C ARG A 109 2.08 -13.24 -9.90
N VAL A 110 1.06 -12.92 -9.12
CA VAL A 110 0.87 -11.58 -8.55
C VAL A 110 0.89 -11.67 -7.04
N HIS A 111 1.62 -10.77 -6.39
CA HIS A 111 1.78 -10.78 -4.94
C HIS A 111 1.54 -9.38 -4.37
N VAL A 112 0.78 -9.29 -3.29
CA VAL A 112 0.47 -8.02 -2.60
C VAL A 112 0.82 -8.12 -1.13
N VAL A 113 1.60 -7.18 -0.62
CA VAL A 113 2.17 -7.19 0.74
C VAL A 113 1.94 -5.86 1.45
N PRO A 114 1.19 -5.84 2.58
CA PRO A 114 1.23 -4.70 3.50
C PRO A 114 2.57 -4.67 4.25
N THR A 115 3.14 -3.49 4.50
CA THR A 115 4.53 -3.36 5.01
C THR A 115 4.67 -2.95 6.48
N GLY A 116 3.64 -2.37 7.08
CA GLY A 116 3.71 -1.74 8.41
C GLY A 116 2.78 -2.37 9.44
N ASN A 117 2.10 -1.53 10.22
CA ASN A 117 1.34 -2.00 11.37
C ASN A 117 0.26 -3.02 10.97
N GLY A 118 0.14 -4.11 11.73
CA GLY A 118 -0.79 -5.20 11.44
C GLY A 118 -0.40 -6.12 10.27
N ALA A 119 0.65 -5.83 9.50
CA ALA A 119 1.08 -6.70 8.40
C ALA A 119 1.39 -8.13 8.89
N GLY A 120 0.80 -9.12 8.21
CA GLY A 120 0.91 -10.54 8.57
C GLY A 120 -0.02 -11.00 9.69
N ASP A 121 -0.86 -10.13 10.26
CA ASP A 121 -1.79 -10.49 11.33
C ASP A 121 -3.06 -11.15 10.78
N PRO A 122 -3.29 -12.45 11.02
CA PRO A 122 -4.48 -13.15 10.56
C PRO A 122 -5.76 -12.71 11.28
N THR A 123 -5.66 -12.13 12.47
CA THR A 123 -6.83 -11.71 13.26
C THR A 123 -7.52 -10.49 12.67
N ASN A 124 -6.75 -9.63 11.98
CA ASN A 124 -7.24 -8.45 11.29
C ASN A 124 -7.39 -8.68 9.77
N ARG A 125 -7.06 -9.88 9.25
CA ARG A 125 -6.94 -10.20 7.81
C ARG A 125 -5.96 -9.28 7.06
N CYS A 126 -5.00 -8.67 7.76
CA CYS A 126 -3.98 -7.80 7.16
C CYS A 126 -2.79 -8.62 6.66
N MET A 127 -3.08 -9.61 5.81
CA MET A 127 -2.13 -10.59 5.34
C MET A 127 -1.78 -10.35 3.88
N ALA A 128 -0.56 -10.71 3.51
CA ALA A 128 -0.18 -10.80 2.11
C ALA A 128 -1.14 -11.72 1.32
N LEU A 129 -1.26 -11.44 0.03
CA LEU A 129 -2.03 -12.23 -0.92
C LEU A 129 -1.10 -12.62 -2.07
N THR A 130 -1.03 -13.92 -2.35
CA THR A 130 -0.29 -14.45 -3.50
C THR A 130 -1.27 -15.14 -4.43
N CYS A 131 -1.37 -14.64 -5.65
CA CYS A 131 -2.03 -15.30 -6.75
C CYS A 131 -1.00 -16.10 -7.53
N GLU A 132 -1.08 -17.43 -7.42
CA GLU A 132 -0.30 -18.33 -8.26
C GLU A 132 -0.81 -18.33 -9.70
N PRO A 133 0.05 -18.67 -10.68
CA PRO A 133 -0.38 -18.92 -12.05
C PRO A 133 -1.60 -19.85 -12.10
N GLY A 134 -2.62 -19.41 -12.82
CA GLY A 134 -3.93 -20.04 -12.91
C GLY A 134 -5.02 -19.23 -12.21
N ALA A 135 -5.99 -19.92 -11.61
CA ALA A 135 -7.11 -19.27 -10.95
C ALA A 135 -6.72 -18.84 -9.52
N CYS A 136 -6.70 -17.53 -9.28
CA CYS A 136 -6.46 -16.99 -7.95
C CYS A 136 -7.72 -17.05 -7.09
N ALA A 137 -7.86 -18.08 -6.27
CA ALA A 137 -9.02 -18.30 -5.40
C ALA A 137 -9.24 -17.17 -4.37
N ASP A 138 -8.19 -16.40 -4.07
CA ASP A 138 -8.22 -15.28 -3.12
C ASP A 138 -8.55 -13.93 -3.79
N THR A 139 -8.83 -13.92 -5.10
CA THR A 139 -9.32 -12.73 -5.83
C THR A 139 -10.82 -12.80 -6.04
N TYR A 140 -11.47 -11.63 -6.05
CA TYR A 140 -12.84 -11.52 -6.52
C TYR A 140 -12.92 -11.99 -7.99
N SER A 141 -13.58 -13.12 -8.20
CA SER A 141 -13.95 -13.61 -9.54
C SER A 141 -15.43 -13.37 -9.84
N PHE A 142 -16.23 -13.10 -8.80
CA PHE A 142 -17.65 -12.76 -8.88
C PHE A 142 -18.07 -11.89 -7.67
N PRO A 143 -19.11 -11.04 -7.79
CA PRO A 143 -19.41 -10.00 -6.80
C PRO A 143 -19.75 -10.50 -5.39
N GLU A 144 -20.23 -11.73 -5.25
CA GLU A 144 -20.69 -12.28 -3.96
C GLU A 144 -19.57 -12.91 -3.13
N GLN A 145 -18.33 -12.98 -3.64
CA GLN A 145 -17.19 -13.58 -2.94
C GLN A 145 -16.80 -12.77 -1.68
N ASP A 146 -16.13 -13.40 -0.71
CA ASP A 146 -15.61 -12.74 0.50
C ASP A 146 -14.08 -12.75 0.47
N ALA A 147 -13.52 -11.84 -0.34
CA ALA A 147 -12.07 -11.71 -0.53
C ALA A 147 -11.50 -10.38 0.01
N THR A 148 -12.34 -9.49 0.53
CA THR A 148 -11.89 -8.24 1.17
C THR A 148 -11.06 -8.51 2.41
N ARG A 149 -9.91 -7.83 2.48
CA ARG A 149 -8.96 -7.80 3.58
C ARG A 149 -9.04 -6.47 4.29
N ALA A 150 -8.61 -6.45 5.55
CA ALA A 150 -8.60 -5.25 6.37
C ALA A 150 -7.23 -5.10 7.01
N CYS A 151 -6.84 -3.85 7.22
CA CYS A 151 -5.57 -3.46 7.78
C CYS A 151 -5.80 -2.21 8.66
N PRO A 152 -5.01 -2.01 9.73
CA PRO A 152 -4.94 -0.71 10.39
C PRO A 152 -4.72 0.44 9.40
N VAL A 153 -5.28 1.62 9.68
CA VAL A 153 -5.07 2.80 8.80
C VAL A 153 -3.61 3.26 8.74
N ASP A 154 -2.78 2.84 9.70
CA ASP A 154 -1.35 3.09 9.78
C ASP A 154 -0.51 1.88 9.33
N THR A 155 -1.09 1.00 8.50
CA THR A 155 -0.39 -0.16 7.91
C THR A 155 0.79 0.21 7.00
N GLY A 156 0.98 1.49 6.63
CA GLY A 156 2.08 1.89 5.77
C GLY A 156 1.87 1.44 4.32
N ASP A 157 2.95 1.26 3.57
CA ASP A 157 2.88 1.01 2.13
C ASP A 157 2.33 -0.38 1.80
N PHE A 158 1.77 -0.50 0.59
CA PHE A 158 1.40 -1.76 -0.04
C PHE A 158 2.31 -2.01 -1.24
N ILE A 159 3.01 -3.14 -1.23
CA ILE A 159 3.86 -3.58 -2.33
C ILE A 159 3.05 -4.53 -3.22
N ILE A 160 3.02 -4.29 -4.52
CA ILE A 160 2.42 -5.15 -5.54
C ILE A 160 3.53 -5.64 -6.46
N ASP A 161 3.86 -6.93 -6.41
CA ASP A 161 4.79 -7.56 -7.33
C ASP A 161 4.01 -8.23 -8.47
N LEU A 162 4.26 -7.78 -9.71
CA LEU A 162 3.69 -8.36 -10.92
C LEU A 162 4.69 -9.31 -11.56
N CYS A 163 4.23 -10.48 -12.01
CA CYS A 163 5.06 -11.52 -12.62
C CYS A 163 6.25 -11.93 -11.75
N SER A 164 6.06 -11.97 -10.42
CA SER A 164 7.13 -12.33 -9.48
C SER A 164 7.53 -13.80 -9.65
N VAL A 165 8.82 -14.10 -9.57
CA VAL A 165 9.29 -15.49 -9.50
C VAL A 165 9.02 -16.08 -8.13
N ASP A 166 8.96 -17.41 -8.08
CA ASP A 166 8.93 -18.12 -6.81
C ASP A 166 10.12 -17.73 -5.94
N PRO A 167 9.94 -17.38 -4.65
CA PRO A 167 11.08 -17.14 -3.76
C PRO A 167 12.03 -18.33 -3.73
N VAL A 168 11.51 -19.55 -3.92
CA VAL A 168 12.29 -20.79 -4.00
C VAL A 168 13.06 -20.89 -5.33
N GLU A 169 12.51 -20.40 -6.43
CA GLU A 169 13.16 -20.39 -7.74
C GLU A 169 14.16 -19.23 -7.91
N ALA A 170 13.93 -18.10 -7.25
CA ALA A 170 14.84 -16.96 -7.24
C ALA A 170 16.24 -17.35 -6.71
N VAL A 171 16.31 -18.23 -5.71
CA VAL A 171 17.58 -18.74 -5.18
C VAL A 171 18.28 -19.68 -6.17
N ALA A 172 17.53 -20.44 -6.96
CA ALA A 172 18.08 -21.37 -7.95
C ALA A 172 18.65 -20.63 -9.19
N SER A 173 18.06 -19.50 -9.57
CA SER A 173 18.49 -18.69 -10.73
C SER A 173 19.83 -17.97 -10.50
N THR A 174 20.14 -17.59 -9.25
CA THR A 174 21.46 -16.99 -8.92
C THR A 174 22.63 -17.98 -8.91
N GLY A 175 22.37 -19.27 -9.16
CA GLY A 175 23.32 -20.36 -8.99
C GLY A 175 23.94 -20.94 -10.26
N THR A 176 24.04 -20.22 -11.40
CA THR A 176 24.89 -20.68 -12.53
C THR A 176 25.34 -19.52 -13.41
N ALA A 177 26.41 -18.83 -13.01
CA ALA A 177 27.22 -18.01 -13.91
C ALA A 177 28.71 -18.27 -13.69
N ALA A 178 29.29 -18.98 -14.66
CA ALA A 178 30.68 -19.01 -15.10
C ALA A 178 31.82 -18.76 -14.08
N ALA A 179 32.59 -19.83 -13.84
CA ALA A 179 33.98 -19.76 -13.45
C ALA A 179 34.81 -19.02 -14.53
N GLY A 180 34.94 -17.71 -14.39
CA GLY A 180 35.89 -16.87 -15.10
C GLY A 180 36.98 -16.42 -14.14
N LYS A 181 38.19 -16.95 -14.33
CA LYS A 181 39.43 -16.58 -13.64
C LYS A 181 39.69 -15.07 -13.82
N VAL A 182 39.67 -14.30 -12.74
CA VAL A 182 40.12 -12.91 -12.71
C VAL A 182 41.34 -12.83 -11.81
N GLU A 183 42.45 -12.44 -12.44
CA GLU A 183 43.73 -12.18 -11.79
C GLU A 183 43.62 -10.89 -10.97
N ALA A 184 44.23 -10.95 -9.79
CA ALA A 184 44.41 -9.85 -8.88
C ALA A 184 45.28 -8.77 -9.53
N GLU A 185 44.91 -7.48 -9.37
CA GLU A 185 45.89 -6.43 -9.17
C GLU A 185 45.27 -5.13 -8.62
N LYS A 186 45.92 -4.68 -7.55
CA LYS A 186 46.23 -3.29 -7.18
C LYS A 186 45.18 -2.46 -6.42
N GLU A 187 45.44 -2.43 -5.12
CA GLU A 187 45.06 -1.41 -4.15
C GLU A 187 45.49 -0.01 -4.62
N GLU A 188 44.58 0.96 -4.55
CA GLU A 188 44.91 2.39 -4.56
C GLU A 188 44.11 3.04 -3.43
N GLU A 189 44.87 3.60 -2.48
CA GLU A 189 44.41 4.41 -1.35
C GLU A 189 43.57 5.58 -1.86
N LEU A 190 42.45 5.87 -1.19
CA LEU A 190 41.78 7.16 -1.32
C LEU A 190 41.62 7.77 0.07
N GLU A 191 42.19 8.96 0.18
CA GLU A 191 42.41 9.75 1.38
C GLU A 191 41.09 10.21 2.01
N GLU A 192 41.08 10.19 3.34
CA GLU A 192 40.02 10.72 4.21
C GLU A 192 40.11 12.25 4.23
N GLU A 193 39.05 12.94 3.83
CA GLU A 193 38.84 14.34 4.21
C GLU A 193 37.80 14.40 5.34
N GLU A 194 38.29 14.65 6.55
CA GLU A 194 37.52 15.09 7.71
C GLU A 194 37.09 16.55 7.50
N GLU A 195 35.79 16.83 7.40
CA GLU A 195 35.25 18.17 7.65
C GLU A 195 34.36 18.18 8.89
N ASP A 196 34.92 18.81 9.92
CA ASP A 196 34.27 19.28 11.13
C ASP A 196 33.10 20.22 10.79
N SER A 197 31.89 19.92 11.30
CA SER A 197 30.89 20.98 11.53
C SER A 197 30.03 20.70 12.77
N GLU A 198 30.41 21.41 13.82
CA GLU A 198 29.57 22.11 14.79
C GLU A 198 28.54 21.33 15.63
N VAL A 199 29.01 21.03 16.83
CA VAL A 199 28.25 20.82 18.07
C VAL A 199 27.24 21.96 18.29
N PHE A 200 25.95 21.67 18.15
CA PHE A 200 24.87 22.54 18.64
C PHE A 200 24.32 21.97 19.95
N ASP A 201 24.86 22.44 21.08
CA ASP A 201 24.28 22.24 22.41
C ASP A 201 22.92 22.94 22.49
N ARG A 202 21.84 22.17 22.53
CA ARG A 202 20.58 22.60 23.14
C ARG A 202 20.15 21.57 24.17
N GLU A 203 20.49 21.88 25.43
CA GLU A 203 19.74 21.46 26.59
C GLU A 203 18.24 21.68 26.35
N LEU A 204 17.49 20.60 26.16
CA LEU A 204 16.04 20.61 26.33
C LEU A 204 15.71 19.76 27.57
N LEU A 205 15.62 20.49 28.68
CA LEU A 205 15.19 20.01 29.98
C LEU A 205 13.70 19.62 29.90
N VAL A 206 13.41 18.35 29.63
CA VAL A 206 12.05 17.81 29.74
C VAL A 206 11.77 17.50 31.20
N VAL A 207 11.09 18.43 31.88
CA VAL A 207 10.51 18.21 33.20
C VAL A 207 9.33 17.24 33.04
N ALA A 208 9.55 15.99 33.42
CA ALA A 208 8.49 15.00 33.56
C ALA A 208 7.59 15.37 34.75
N ALA A 209 6.49 16.08 34.48
CA ALA A 209 5.39 16.20 35.43
C ALA A 209 4.51 14.95 35.34
N SER A 210 4.70 14.03 36.29
CA SER A 210 3.81 12.89 36.52
C SER A 210 2.42 13.38 36.94
N VAL A 211 1.47 13.38 36.00
CA VAL A 211 0.04 13.54 36.29
C VAL A 211 -0.63 12.18 36.11
N ARG A 212 -1.11 11.61 37.22
CA ARG A 212 -1.90 10.37 37.20
C ARG A 212 -3.25 10.67 36.51
N PRO A 213 -3.63 9.97 35.43
CA PRO A 213 -4.98 10.06 34.91
C PRO A 213 -5.95 9.36 35.87
N LYS A 214 -7.07 10.03 36.16
CA LYS A 214 -8.22 9.39 36.80
C LYS A 214 -8.80 8.37 35.82
N VAL A 215 -8.95 7.15 36.30
CA VAL A 215 -9.62 6.03 35.60
C VAL A 215 -11.02 6.48 35.18
N ALA A 216 -11.24 6.66 33.88
CA ALA A 216 -12.56 6.81 33.30
C ALA A 216 -13.23 5.43 33.21
N LYS A 217 -14.52 5.38 33.53
CA LYS A 217 -15.37 4.19 33.39
C LYS A 217 -15.36 3.70 31.93
N PRO A 218 -15.28 2.38 31.67
CA PRO A 218 -15.38 1.85 30.32
C PRO A 218 -16.74 2.19 29.70
N ALA A 219 -16.71 2.74 28.49
CA ALA A 219 -17.89 2.88 27.64
C ALA A 219 -18.43 1.49 27.26
N PRO A 220 -19.74 1.35 27.01
CA PRO A 220 -20.32 0.08 26.57
C PRO A 220 -19.66 -0.36 25.26
N SER A 221 -19.26 -1.64 25.18
CA SER A 221 -18.79 -2.29 23.96
C SER A 221 -19.82 -2.09 22.84
N VAL A 222 -19.49 -1.22 21.90
CA VAL A 222 -20.16 -1.17 20.60
C VAL A 222 -19.62 -2.36 19.82
N LEU A 223 -20.51 -3.24 19.39
CA LEU A 223 -20.18 -4.35 18.49
C LEU A 223 -19.52 -3.77 17.23
N PRO A 224 -18.43 -4.36 16.71
CA PRO A 224 -17.84 -3.91 15.46
C PRO A 224 -18.89 -4.01 14.36
N LEU A 225 -19.10 -2.90 13.63
CA LEU A 225 -19.90 -2.89 12.42
C LEU A 225 -19.29 -3.89 11.44
N ALA A 226 -20.13 -4.66 10.76
CA ALA A 226 -19.67 -5.51 9.66
C ALA A 226 -18.94 -4.63 8.63
N PRO A 227 -17.81 -5.10 8.07
CA PRO A 227 -17.06 -4.32 7.09
C PRO A 227 -17.99 -3.93 5.92
N PRO A 228 -17.88 -2.71 5.39
CA PRO A 228 -18.64 -2.34 4.21
C PRO A 228 -18.28 -3.30 3.07
N LYS A 229 -19.30 -3.86 2.41
CA LYS A 229 -19.06 -4.64 1.19
C LYS A 229 -18.55 -3.68 0.10
N ILE A 230 -17.25 -3.70 -0.15
CA ILE A 230 -16.64 -2.96 -1.27
C ILE A 230 -17.14 -3.51 -2.60
N ALA A 231 -17.65 -4.75 -2.65
CA ALA A 231 -18.34 -5.32 -3.81
C ALA A 231 -19.50 -4.46 -4.39
N GLY A 232 -20.03 -3.47 -3.65
CA GLY A 232 -21.01 -2.49 -4.16
C GLY A 232 -20.43 -1.43 -5.11
N VAL A 233 -19.10 -1.33 -5.20
CA VAL A 233 -18.35 -0.45 -6.11
C VAL A 233 -18.52 -0.91 -7.57
N HIS A 234 -18.60 -2.22 -7.82
CA HIS A 234 -18.84 -2.79 -9.16
C HIS A 234 -20.10 -2.23 -9.86
N ALA A 235 -21.14 -1.87 -9.12
CA ALA A 235 -22.38 -1.32 -9.70
C ALA A 235 -22.26 0.15 -10.13
N ARG A 236 -21.27 0.90 -9.64
CA ARG A 236 -21.06 2.32 -10.02
C ARG A 236 -19.94 2.53 -11.04
N PHE A 237 -19.03 1.57 -11.21
CA PHE A 237 -17.90 1.69 -12.14
C PHE A 237 -18.23 1.24 -13.56
N ARG A 238 -19.32 0.49 -13.77
CA ARG A 238 -19.84 0.12 -15.12
C ARG A 238 -20.33 1.30 -15.98
N GLY A 239 -20.28 2.54 -15.47
CA GLY A 239 -20.84 3.72 -16.13
C GLY A 239 -19.90 4.52 -17.03
N TYR A 240 -18.60 4.23 -17.08
CA TYR A 240 -17.61 5.14 -17.69
C TYR A 240 -16.88 4.64 -18.94
N TYR A 241 -17.34 3.56 -19.56
CA TYR A 241 -16.84 3.09 -20.86
C TYR A 241 -17.96 3.00 -21.91
N HIS A 242 -18.61 4.13 -22.15
CA HIS A 242 -19.42 4.40 -23.34
C HIS A 242 -19.12 5.79 -23.89
#